data_AF-A0A2E6DFP6-F1
#
_entry.id   AF-A0A2E6DFP6-F1
#
_cell.length_a   1.000
_cell.length_b   1.000
_cell.length_c   1.000
_cell.angle_alpha   90.00
_cell.angle_beta   90.00
_cell.angle_gamma   90.00
#
_symmetry.space_group_name_H-M   'P 1'
#
loop_
_entity.id
_entity.type
_entity.pdbx_description
1 polymer ?
#
loop_
_entity_poly.entity_id
_entity_poly.type
_entity_poly.pdbx_seq_one_letter_code
_entity_poly.pdbx_strand_id
1 'polypeptide(L)' 'QNFDSSQVNSIQNNVTNQTEILEKFGPPYKEGIENGQVMWTYQFDQWNALGPAKSKDMVILFDEKNIVRAYRYTTSEPE' A
#
# COMPACT_ATOMS: atom_id res chain seq x y z
N GLN A 1 9.67 -1.92 -4.13
CA GLN A 1 9.45 -3.34 -4.45
C GLN A 1 8.13 -3.43 -5.21
N ASN A 2 8.02 -4.26 -6.25
CA ASN A 2 6.72 -4.49 -6.88
C ASN A 2 5.88 -5.36 -5.95
N PHE A 3 4.76 -4.84 -5.43
CA PHE A 3 3.87 -5.53 -4.52
C PHE A 3 2.68 -6.13 -5.27
N ASP A 4 2.10 -7.23 -4.75
CA ASP A 4 0.95 -7.88 -5.38
C ASP A 4 -0.32 -7.06 -5.16
N SER A 5 -0.71 -6.31 -6.19
CA SER A 5 -1.91 -5.48 -6.15
C SER A 5 -3.22 -6.26 -6.15
N SER A 6 -3.21 -7.57 -6.47
CA SER A 6 -4.43 -8.39 -6.42
C SER A 6 -4.99 -8.53 -4.99
N GLN A 7 -4.13 -8.38 -3.99
CA GLN A 7 -4.48 -8.47 -2.58
C GLN A 7 -5.07 -7.18 -2.00
N VAL A 8 -5.03 -6.05 -2.72
CA VAL A 8 -5.51 -4.74 -2.21
C VAL A 8 -6.99 -4.82 -1.79
N ASN A 9 -7.82 -5.52 -2.57
CA ASN A 9 -9.24 -5.71 -2.28
C ASN A 9 -9.51 -6.54 -1.01
N SER A 10 -8.49 -7.23 -0.47
CA SER A 10 -8.63 -7.98 0.78
C SER A 10 -8.42 -7.12 2.04
N ILE A 11 -7.96 -5.88 1.89
CA ILE A 11 -7.76 -4.95 3.01
C ILE A 11 -9.12 -4.45 3.51
N GLN A 12 -9.40 -4.70 4.78
CA GLN A 12 -10.62 -4.27 5.45
C GLN A 12 -10.29 -3.26 6.55
N ASN A 13 -10.87 -2.07 6.43
CA ASN A 13 -10.75 -1.04 7.46
C ASN A 13 -11.31 -1.56 8.79
N ASN A 14 -10.63 -1.24 9.89
CA ASN A 14 -10.92 -1.65 11.26
C ASN A 14 -10.86 -3.17 11.51
N VAL A 15 -10.30 -3.95 10.58
CA VAL A 15 -10.16 -5.42 10.70
C VAL A 15 -8.73 -5.85 10.41
N THR A 16 -8.20 -5.51 9.23
CA THR A 16 -6.87 -5.95 8.82
C THR A 16 -5.81 -5.29 9.69
N ASN A 17 -4.89 -6.09 10.23
CA ASN A 17 -3.80 -5.59 11.07
C ASN A 17 -2.50 -5.40 10.28
N GLN A 18 -1.56 -4.67 10.86
CA GLN A 18 -0.26 -4.34 10.27
C GLN A 18 0.58 -5.58 9.91
N THR A 19 0.49 -6.66 10.69
CA THR A 19 1.19 -7.92 10.39
C THR A 19 0.63 -8.58 9.14
N GLU A 20 -0.69 -8.63 8.96
CA GLU A 20 -1.33 -9.16 7.75
C GLU A 20 -0.95 -8.33 6.51
N ILE A 21 -0.83 -7.00 6.65
CA ILE A 21 -0.32 -6.13 5.57
C ILE A 21 1.12 -6.50 5.22
N LEU A 22 1.98 -6.70 6.21
CA LEU A 22 3.37 -7.11 5.98
C LEU A 22 3.48 -8.48 5.30
N GLU A 23 2.65 -9.44 5.69
CA GLU A 23 2.60 -10.78 5.10
C GLU A 23 2.12 -10.75 3.63
N LYS A 24 1.13 -9.90 3.33
CA LYS A 24 0.54 -9.78 1.98
C LYS A 24 1.40 -8.98 1.01
N PHE A 25 1.94 -7.85 1.45
CA PHE A 25 2.57 -6.86 0.57
C PHE A 25 4.07 -6.72 0.77
N GLY A 26 4.63 -7.34 1.81
CA GLY A 26 6.02 -7.16 2.21
C GLY A 26 6.24 -5.84 2.95
N PRO A 27 7.51 -5.52 3.27
CA PRO A 27 7.84 -4.27 3.95
C PRO A 27 7.48 -3.06 3.08
N PRO A 28 7.00 -1.96 3.69
CA PRO A 28 6.68 -0.76 2.94
C PRO A 28 7.94 -0.15 2.35
N TYR A 29 7.76 0.62 1.27
CA TYR A 29 8.84 1.45 0.73
C TYR A 29 9.24 2.55 1.73
N LYS A 30 8.25 3.09 2.46
CA LYS A 30 8.46 4.13 3.46
C LYS A 30 7.50 3.97 4.62
N GLU A 31 8.03 4.15 5.83
CA GLU A 31 7.26 4.31 7.06
C GLU A 31 7.24 5.79 7.48
N GLY A 32 6.13 6.23 8.05
CA GLY A 32 5.93 7.60 8.50
C GLY A 32 4.90 7.68 9.62
N ILE A 33 4.73 8.91 10.14
CA ILE A 33 3.74 9.23 11.16
C ILE A 33 2.94 10.43 10.68
N GLU A 34 1.61 10.34 10.71
CA GLU A 34 0.68 11.41 10.39
C GLU A 34 -0.29 11.60 11.57
N ASN A 35 -0.29 12.77 12.20
CA ASN A 35 -1.12 13.07 13.37
C ASN A 35 -1.04 12.01 14.49
N GLY A 36 0.17 11.46 14.74
CA GLY A 36 0.42 10.42 15.74
C GLY A 36 0.07 8.99 15.29
N GLN A 37 -0.42 8.82 14.06
CA GLN A 37 -0.79 7.53 13.49
C GLN A 37 0.29 7.01 12.55
N VAL A 38 0.56 5.70 12.59
CA VAL A 38 1.54 5.07 11.70
C VAL A 38 1.01 5.07 10.28
N MET A 39 1.85 5.44 9.32
CA MET A 39 1.54 5.44 7.90
C MET A 39 2.59 4.64 7.14
N TRP A 40 2.12 3.73 6.28
CA TRP A 40 2.96 2.97 5.37
C TRP A 40 2.67 3.35 3.92
N THR A 41 3.74 3.56 3.16
CA THR A 41 3.67 3.85 1.72
C THR A 41 4.33 2.72 0.94
N TYR A 42 3.62 2.22 -0.05
CA TYR A 42 4.10 1.30 -1.07
C TYR A 42 4.09 2.03 -2.41
N GLN A 43 5.19 1.93 -3.13
CA GLN A 43 5.37 2.59 -4.42
C GLN A 43 6.13 1.65 -5.36
N PHE A 44 5.66 1.60 -6.59
CA PHE A 44 6.32 0.93 -7.69
C PHE A 44 6.15 1.74 -8.96
N ASP A 45 7.27 2.12 -9.58
CA ASP A 45 7.32 2.79 -10.87
C ASP A 45 8.21 1.99 -11.82
N GLN A 46 7.73 1.75 -13.03
CA GLN A 46 8.47 1.11 -14.10
C GLN A 46 8.41 1.96 -15.37
N TRP A 47 9.57 2.51 -15.73
CA TRP A 47 9.77 3.19 -17.01
C TRP A 47 10.13 2.19 -18.10
N ASN A 48 9.47 2.31 -19.25
CA ASN A 48 9.82 1.60 -20.47
C ASN A 48 10.13 2.62 -21.57
N ALA A 49 11.22 2.43 -22.31
CA ALA A 49 11.63 3.34 -23.38
C ALA A 49 10.69 3.33 -24.61
N LEU A 50 9.84 2.30 -24.73
CA LEU A 50 8.98 2.04 -25.90
C LEU A 50 7.53 1.70 -25.51
N GLY A 51 7.11 1.93 -24.26
CA GLY A 51 5.78 1.56 -23.78
C GLY A 51 5.26 2.46 -22.66
N PRO A 52 3.98 2.31 -22.26
CA PRO A 52 3.40 3.12 -21.20
C PRO A 52 4.13 2.88 -19.88
N ALA A 53 4.34 3.95 -19.11
CA ALA A 53 4.84 3.86 -17.75
C ALA A 53 3.82 3.13 -16.87
N LYS A 54 4.30 2.17 -16.08
CA LYS A 54 3.49 1.48 -15.09
C LYS A 54 3.80 2.02 -13.71
N SER A 55 2.78 2.51 -13.02
CA SER A 55 2.91 2.95 -11.63
C SER A 55 1.82 2.33 -10.77
N LYS A 56 2.18 2.03 -9.52
CA LYS A 56 1.27 1.57 -8.47
C LYS A 56 1.67 2.22 -7.16
N ASP A 57 0.70 2.87 -6.52
CA ASP A 57 0.87 3.52 -5.23
C ASP A 57 -0.20 3.05 -4.26
N MET A 58 0.22 2.73 -3.04
CA MET A 58 -0.68 2.45 -1.93
C MET A 58 -0.22 3.17 -0.68
N VAL A 59 -1.15 3.84 -0.01
CA VAL A 59 -0.91 4.45 1.30
C VAL A 59 -1.89 3.86 2.29
N ILE A 60 -1.39 3.38 3.42
CA ILE A 60 -2.16 2.78 4.51
C ILE A 60 -1.89 3.58 5.77
N LEU A 61 -2.97 3.96 6.46
CA LEU A 61 -2.94 4.59 7.76
C LEU A 61 -3.42 3.60 8.80
N PHE A 62 -2.67 3.41 9.88
CA PHE A 62 -3.02 2.52 10.98
C PHE A 62 -3.52 3.31 12.19
N ASP A 63 -4.37 2.69 13.00
CA ASP A 63 -4.72 3.22 14.31
C ASP A 63 -3.66 2.87 15.37
N GLU A 64 -3.89 3.29 16.61
CA GLU A 64 -2.99 3.06 17.75
C GLU A 64 -2.86 1.57 18.12
N LYS A 65 -3.73 0.70 17.60
CA LYS A 65 -3.70 -0.75 17.80
C LYS A 65 -3.07 -1.48 16.60
N ASN A 66 -2.45 -0.74 15.68
CA ASN A 66 -1.86 -1.25 14.44
C ASN A 66 -2.91 -1.93 13.52
N ILE A 67 -4.15 -1.44 13.52
CA ILE A 67 -5.23 -1.88 12.63
C ILE A 67 -5.41 -0.84 11.53
N VAL A 68 -5.65 -1.29 10.29
CA VAL A 68 -5.90 -0.40 9.15
C VAL A 68 -7.09 0.51 9.43
N ARG A 69 -6.86 1.81 9.48
CA ARG A 69 -7.90 2.83 9.64
C ARG A 69 -8.45 3.27 8.29
N ALA A 70 -7.57 3.49 7.34
CA ALA A 70 -7.88 3.89 5.98
C ALA A 70 -6.76 3.48 5.03
N TYR A 71 -7.08 3.30 3.76
CA TYR A 71 -6.09 3.15 2.71
C TYR A 71 -6.56 3.78 1.40
N ARG A 72 -5.60 4.08 0.54
CA ARG A 72 -5.84 4.46 -0.86
C ARG A 72 -4.91 3.66 -1.76
N TYR A 73 -5.41 3.27 -2.93
CA TYR A 73 -4.65 2.59 -3.96
C TYR A 73 -4.90 3.27 -5.31
N THR A 74 -3.84 3.49 -6.06
CA THR A 74 -3.89 4.02 -7.43
C THR A 74 -2.94 3.24 -8.32
N THR A 75 -3.35 2.99 -9.56
CA THR A 75 -2.56 2.28 -10.56
C THR A 75 -2.73 2.92 -11.93
N SER A 76 -1.68 2.89 -12.75
CA SER A 76 -1.76 3.25 -14.17
C SER A 76 -2.12 2.06 -15.07
N GLU A 77 -2.16 0.84 -14.53
CA GLU A 77 -2.62 -0.33 -15.26
C GLU A 77 -4.14 -0.28 -15.52
N PRO A 78 -4.64 -0.74 -16.68
CA PRO A 78 -6.08 -0.85 -16.94
C PRO A 78 -6.78 -1.77 -15.93
N GLU A 79 -8.04 -1.47 -15.62
CA GLU A 79 -8.92 -2.32 -14.79
C GLU A 79 -9.20 -3.70 -15.41
#